data_AF-A0A7S2QUP9-F1
#
_entry.id   AF-A0A7S2QUP9-F1
#
_cell.length_a   1.000
_cell.length_b   1.000
_cell.length_c   1.000
_cell.angle_alpha   90.00
_cell.angle_beta   90.00
_cell.angle_gamma   90.00
#
_symmetry.space_group_name_H-M   'P 1'
#
loop_
_entity.id
_entity.type
_entity.pdbx_description
1 polymer ?
#
loop_
_entity_poly.entity_id
_entity_poly.type
_entity_poly.pdbx_seq_one_letter_code
_entity_poly.pdbx_strand_id
1 'polypeptide(L)'
;MRVHMRHFITKPSLHQDWNQKQADRRVTWSELFSDLLYVVVSMNISTLLVSNPTGAGFGQFMLYWFIFWLIWQQQQLFESRIRLEGLVFEFLRLFQLLAILAMVIHSASISYYPRFAGAFCVVKLAALVLNVLAAVTVPRARASCLLVALGAL
;
A
#
# COMPACT_ATOMS: atom_id res chain seq x y z
N MET A 1 -10.44 -25.96 23.68
CA MET A 1 -10.38 -24.80 22.77
C MET A 1 -8.98 -24.22 22.82
N ARG A 2 -8.08 -24.61 21.90
CA ARG A 2 -6.66 -24.21 21.93
C ARG A 2 -6.54 -22.83 21.29
N VAL A 3 -6.48 -21.78 22.10
CA VAL A 3 -6.16 -20.43 21.62
C VAL A 3 -4.73 -20.47 21.08
N HIS A 4 -4.58 -20.47 19.76
CA HIS A 4 -3.27 -20.29 19.13
C HIS A 4 -2.79 -18.89 19.51
N MET A 5 -1.85 -18.80 20.45
CA MET A 5 -1.09 -17.60 20.73
C MET A 5 -0.41 -17.19 19.41
N ARG A 6 -0.98 -16.20 18.73
CA ARG A 6 -0.37 -15.57 17.56
C ARG A 6 1.01 -15.07 18.00
N HIS A 7 2.05 -15.56 17.35
CA HIS A 7 3.39 -15.07 17.61
C HIS A 7 3.42 -13.57 17.33
N PHE A 8 3.95 -12.79 18.27
CA PHE A 8 4.04 -11.32 18.12
C PHE A 8 4.85 -10.93 16.87
N ILE A 9 5.86 -11.74 16.54
CA ILE A 9 6.68 -11.63 15.34
C ILE A 9 6.94 -13.05 14.84
N THR A 10 6.42 -13.42 13.67
CA THR A 10 6.75 -14.69 13.00
C THR A 10 7.98 -14.45 12.14
N LYS A 11 8.85 -15.47 11.99
CA LYS A 11 10.09 -15.35 11.20
C LYS A 11 9.75 -14.90 9.77
N PRO A 12 10.21 -13.72 9.32
CA PRO A 12 9.96 -13.24 7.97
C PRO A 12 10.50 -14.22 6.93
N SER A 13 9.82 -14.34 5.80
CA SER A 13 10.31 -15.12 4.66
C SER A 13 10.13 -14.35 3.35
N LEU A 14 10.95 -14.69 2.36
CA LEU A 14 10.80 -14.17 0.99
C LEU A 14 9.72 -15.00 0.29
N HIS A 15 8.79 -14.35 -0.41
CA HIS A 15 7.77 -15.05 -1.22
C HIS A 15 8.39 -15.67 -2.48
N GLN A 16 9.37 -14.98 -3.08
CA GLN A 16 10.09 -15.45 -4.25
C GLN A 16 11.59 -15.51 -3.94
N ASP A 17 12.06 -16.68 -3.50
CA ASP A 17 13.49 -17.01 -3.53
C ASP A 17 13.71 -17.95 -4.72
N TRP A 18 14.41 -17.47 -5.75
CA TRP A 18 14.67 -18.26 -6.97
C TRP A 18 15.53 -19.51 -6.67
N ASN A 19 16.13 -19.59 -5.49
CA ASN A 19 16.89 -20.74 -4.99
C ASN A 19 16.08 -21.69 -4.08
N GLN A 20 14.78 -21.45 -3.82
CA GLN A 20 13.94 -22.33 -3.00
C GLN A 20 12.64 -22.71 -3.72
N LYS A 21 12.06 -23.86 -3.34
CA LYS A 21 10.71 -24.25 -3.79
C LYS A 21 9.75 -23.12 -3.42
N GLN A 22 9.15 -22.48 -4.41
CA GLN A 22 8.09 -21.49 -4.22
C GLN A 22 6.97 -22.14 -3.40
N ALA A 23 6.74 -21.62 -2.20
CA ALA A 23 5.57 -21.99 -1.43
C ALA A 23 4.34 -21.34 -2.08
N ASP A 24 3.20 -22.06 -2.11
CA ASP A 24 1.94 -21.50 -2.63
C ASP A 24 1.60 -20.18 -1.94
N ARG A 25 1.63 -19.09 -2.71
CA ARG A 25 1.22 -17.76 -2.25
C ARG A 25 -0.30 -17.74 -2.14
N ARG A 26 -0.79 -17.53 -0.92
CA ARG A 26 -2.21 -17.23 -0.68
C ARG A 26 -2.39 -15.71 -0.62
N VAL A 27 -3.32 -15.21 -1.43
CA VAL A 27 -3.74 -13.80 -1.37
C VAL A 27 -4.37 -13.54 -0.01
N THR A 28 -3.95 -12.46 0.65
CA THR A 28 -4.52 -12.05 1.94
C THR A 28 -5.83 -11.29 1.75
N TRP A 29 -6.70 -11.30 2.77
CA TRP A 29 -7.91 -10.47 2.74
C TRP A 29 -7.61 -8.97 2.68
N SER A 30 -6.48 -8.53 3.27
CA SER A 30 -6.02 -7.14 3.20
C SER A 30 -5.60 -6.73 1.78
N GLU A 31 -4.92 -7.62 1.04
CA GLU A 31 -4.59 -7.43 -0.38
C GLU A 31 -5.88 -7.18 -1.18
N LEU A 32 -6.83 -8.10 -1.05
CA LEU A 32 -8.09 -8.03 -1.77
C LEU A 32 -8.90 -6.77 -1.42
N PHE A 33 -8.94 -6.39 -0.14
CA PHE A 33 -9.63 -5.19 0.30
C PHE A 33 -8.96 -3.92 -0.25
N SER A 34 -7.63 -3.87 -0.25
CA SER A 34 -6.88 -2.75 -0.83
C SER A 34 -7.19 -2.59 -2.31
N ASP A 35 -7.21 -3.68 -3.08
CA ASP A 35 -7.52 -3.65 -4.51
C ASP A 35 -8.92 -3.06 -4.78
N LEU A 36 -9.91 -3.38 -3.94
CA LEU A 36 -11.24 -2.75 -4.03
C LEU A 36 -11.21 -1.24 -3.78
N LEU A 37 -10.37 -0.75 -2.86
CA LEU A 37 -10.21 0.70 -2.63
C LEU A 37 -9.67 1.41 -3.88
N TYR A 38 -8.77 0.78 -4.64
CA TYR A 38 -8.26 1.35 -5.89
C TYR A 38 -9.30 1.36 -7.02
N VAL A 39 -10.24 0.41 -7.02
CA VAL A 39 -11.41 0.48 -7.92
C VAL A 39 -12.32 1.65 -7.53
N VAL A 40 -12.66 1.76 -6.25
CA VAL A 40 -13.51 2.84 -5.73
C VAL A 40 -12.89 4.20 -5.99
N VAL A 41 -11.57 4.34 -5.80
CA VAL A 41 -10.91 5.62 -6.03
C VAL A 41 -10.92 6.02 -7.49
N SER A 42 -10.75 5.05 -8.40
CA SER A 42 -10.84 5.28 -9.84
C SER A 42 -12.23 5.79 -10.23
N MET A 43 -13.29 5.25 -9.61
CA MET A 43 -14.65 5.76 -9.76
C MET A 43 -14.76 7.20 -9.21
N ASN A 44 -14.29 7.46 -8.00
CA ASN A 44 -14.35 8.79 -7.38
C ASN A 44 -13.64 9.86 -8.22
N ILE A 45 -12.40 9.61 -8.64
CA ILE A 45 -11.63 10.60 -9.40
C ILE A 45 -12.18 10.79 -10.81
N SER A 46 -12.88 9.82 -11.40
CA SER A 46 -13.54 10.00 -12.69
C SER A 46 -14.65 11.06 -12.64
N THR A 47 -15.29 11.26 -11.48
CA THR A 47 -16.28 12.34 -11.29
C THR A 47 -15.66 13.74 -11.41
N LEU A 48 -14.36 13.90 -11.10
CA LEU A 48 -13.63 15.15 -11.32
C LEU A 48 -13.50 15.46 -12.82
N LEU A 49 -13.29 14.44 -13.64
CA LEU A 49 -13.20 14.59 -15.10
C LEU A 49 -14.58 14.88 -15.71
N VAL A 50 -15.63 14.18 -15.24
CA VAL A 50 -17.01 14.39 -15.72
C VAL A 50 -17.52 15.77 -15.34
N SER A 51 -17.21 16.26 -14.14
CA SER A 51 -17.62 17.60 -13.69
C SER A 51 -16.86 18.74 -14.36
N ASN A 52 -15.65 18.48 -14.89
CA ASN A 52 -14.85 19.47 -15.59
C ASN A 52 -14.14 18.84 -16.82
N PRO A 53 -14.86 18.64 -17.94
CA PRO A 53 -14.32 17.99 -19.15
C PRO A 53 -13.44 18.96 -19.98
N THR A 54 -12.45 19.56 -19.33
CA THR A 54 -11.46 20.45 -19.91
C THR A 54 -10.06 19.84 -19.79
N GLY A 55 -9.08 20.38 -20.52
CA GLY A 55 -7.69 19.93 -20.40
C GLY A 55 -7.14 20.08 -18.96
N ALA A 56 -7.59 21.11 -18.22
CA ALA A 56 -7.24 21.29 -16.82
C ALA A 56 -7.85 20.20 -15.91
N GLY A 57 -9.14 19.85 -16.13
CA GLY A 57 -9.79 18.76 -15.39
C GLY A 57 -9.17 17.40 -15.70
N PHE A 58 -8.75 17.17 -16.95
CA PHE A 58 -7.97 15.97 -17.31
C PHE A 58 -6.60 15.93 -16.59
N GLY A 59 -5.89 17.05 -16.51
CA GLY A 59 -4.65 17.15 -15.76
C GLY A 59 -4.83 16.83 -14.27
N GLN A 60 -5.92 17.31 -13.66
CA GLN A 60 -6.27 16.99 -12.27
C GLN A 60 -6.56 15.50 -12.08
N PHE A 61 -7.38 14.91 -12.97
CA PHE A 61 -7.67 13.48 -12.96
C PHE A 61 -6.38 12.65 -13.06
N MET A 62 -5.50 12.98 -14.01
CA MET A 62 -4.21 12.31 -14.21
C MET A 62 -3.31 12.41 -12.98
N LEU A 63 -3.26 13.58 -12.33
CA LEU A 63 -2.46 13.77 -11.12
C LEU A 63 -2.94 12.86 -9.98
N TYR A 64 -4.25 12.85 -9.70
CA TYR A 64 -4.81 11.99 -8.64
C TYR A 64 -4.62 10.52 -8.97
N TRP A 65 -4.92 10.12 -10.21
CA TRP A 65 -4.71 8.75 -10.68
C TRP A 65 -3.26 8.31 -10.50
N PHE A 66 -2.31 9.15 -10.91
CA PHE A 66 -0.88 8.85 -10.81
C PHE A 66 -0.41 8.70 -9.36
N ILE A 67 -0.90 9.56 -8.45
CA ILE A 67 -0.62 9.45 -7.01
C ILE A 67 -1.11 8.10 -6.45
N PHE A 68 -2.35 7.70 -6.75
CA PHE A 68 -2.87 6.41 -6.31
C PHE A 68 -2.14 5.24 -6.95
N TRP A 69 -1.82 5.33 -8.25
CA TRP A 69 -1.06 4.33 -8.97
C TRP A 69 0.33 4.12 -8.35
N LEU A 70 1.04 5.19 -7.99
CA LEU A 70 2.33 5.09 -7.29
C LEU A 70 2.22 4.38 -5.94
N ILE A 71 1.16 4.62 -5.17
CA ILE A 71 0.95 3.93 -3.88
C ILE A 71 0.64 2.46 -4.12
N TRP A 72 -0.25 2.15 -5.06
CA TRP A 72 -0.60 0.77 -5.42
C TRP A 72 0.63 -0.01 -5.87
N GLN A 73 1.41 0.54 -6.81
CA GLN A 73 2.65 -0.08 -7.29
C GLN A 73 3.61 -0.41 -6.15
N GLN A 74 3.83 0.53 -5.22
CA GLN A 74 4.70 0.29 -4.06
C GLN A 74 4.18 -0.84 -3.17
N GLN A 75 2.86 -0.93 -2.92
CA GLN A 75 2.27 -2.02 -2.16
C GLN A 75 2.44 -3.37 -2.88
N GLN A 76 2.13 -3.43 -4.18
CA GLN A 76 2.25 -4.68 -4.94
C GLN A 76 3.70 -5.17 -5.06
N LEU A 77 4.66 -4.26 -5.23
CA LEU A 77 6.09 -4.61 -5.22
C LEU A 77 6.53 -5.14 -3.86
N PHE A 78 5.99 -4.59 -2.76
CA PHE A 78 6.31 -5.05 -1.42
C PHE A 78 5.72 -6.45 -1.15
N GLU A 79 4.41 -6.61 -1.36
CA GLU A 79 3.66 -7.83 -1.03
C GLU A 79 4.05 -9.03 -1.91
N SER A 80 4.42 -8.78 -3.16
CA SER A 80 4.93 -9.83 -4.06
C SER A 80 6.29 -10.39 -3.65
N ARG A 81 7.10 -9.62 -2.91
CA ARG A 81 8.48 -9.99 -2.57
C ARG A 81 8.63 -10.51 -1.15
N ILE A 82 7.90 -9.92 -0.20
CA ILE A 82 8.17 -10.08 1.23
C ILE A 82 6.95 -10.60 1.96
N ARG A 83 7.13 -11.69 2.69
CA ARG A 83 6.14 -12.22 3.64
C ARG A 83 6.55 -11.81 5.05
N LEU A 84 5.86 -10.80 5.57
CA LEU A 84 5.92 -10.46 6.99
C LEU A 84 4.67 -10.96 7.68
N GLU A 85 4.85 -11.70 8.76
CA GLU A 85 3.77 -12.22 9.58
C GLU A 85 4.00 -11.84 11.03
N GLY A 86 2.92 -11.55 11.74
CA GLY A 86 2.98 -11.09 13.12
C GLY A 86 2.03 -9.91 13.36
N LEU A 87 1.64 -9.75 14.62
CA LEU A 87 0.63 -8.77 15.03
C LEU A 87 1.03 -7.34 14.65
N VAL A 88 2.32 -7.00 14.77
CA VAL A 88 2.85 -5.66 14.45
C VAL A 88 2.68 -5.33 12.97
N PHE A 89 2.98 -6.28 12.07
CA PHE A 89 2.87 -6.08 10.63
C PHE A 89 1.42 -6.06 10.15
N GLU A 90 0.55 -6.86 10.78
CA GLU A 90 -0.89 -6.80 10.53
C GLU A 90 -1.48 -5.45 10.99
N PHE A 91 -1.08 -4.95 12.16
CA PHE A 91 -1.53 -3.66 12.66
C PHE A 91 -1.06 -2.50 11.78
N LEU A 92 0.20 -2.50 11.34
CA LEU A 92 0.74 -1.51 10.41
C LEU A 92 0.02 -1.54 9.05
N ARG A 93 -0.28 -2.73 8.51
CA ARG A 93 -1.06 -2.86 7.28
C ARG A 93 -2.49 -2.37 7.44
N LEU A 94 -3.15 -2.69 8.55
CA LEU A 94 -4.48 -2.15 8.86
C LEU A 94 -4.44 -0.62 8.94
N PHE A 95 -3.44 -0.05 9.60
CA PHE A 95 -3.27 1.39 9.70
C PHE A 95 -3.04 2.04 8.32
N GLN A 96 -2.23 1.41 7.46
CA GLN A 96 -2.04 1.84 6.08
C GLN A 96 -3.36 1.79 5.28
N LEU A 97 -4.15 0.71 5.43
CA LEU A 97 -5.45 0.58 4.78
C LEU A 97 -6.43 1.67 5.21
N LEU A 98 -6.50 1.99 6.51
CA LEU A 98 -7.34 3.07 7.02
C LEU A 98 -6.91 4.44 6.47
N ALA A 99 -5.60 4.66 6.32
CA ALA A 99 -5.07 5.88 5.72
C ALA A 99 -5.40 5.97 4.22
N ILE A 100 -5.31 4.86 3.48
CA ILE A 100 -5.75 4.81 2.07
C ILE A 100 -7.25 5.09 1.98
N LEU A 101 -8.08 4.46 2.82
CA LEU A 101 -9.51 4.73 2.86
C LEU A 101 -9.81 6.21 3.13
N ALA A 102 -9.08 6.84 4.06
CA ALA A 102 -9.19 8.28 4.28
C ALA A 102 -8.80 9.09 3.04
N MET A 103 -7.77 8.71 2.29
CA MET A 103 -7.45 9.34 1.01
C MET A 103 -8.59 9.18 0.00
N VAL A 104 -9.19 7.99 -0.12
CA VAL A 104 -10.29 7.70 -1.06
C VAL A 104 -11.53 8.54 -0.75
N ILE A 105 -11.88 8.71 0.53
CA ILE A 105 -13.00 9.56 0.96
C ILE A 105 -12.79 11.01 0.54
N HIS A 106 -11.55 11.51 0.63
CA HIS A 106 -11.22 12.90 0.30
C HIS A 106 -10.80 13.10 -1.17
N SER A 107 -10.81 12.05 -2.01
CA SER A 107 -10.39 12.15 -3.42
C SER A 107 -11.46 12.69 -4.36
N ALA A 108 -12.71 12.78 -3.91
CA ALA A 108 -13.84 13.20 -4.74
C ALA A 108 -13.94 14.73 -4.95
N SER A 109 -13.15 15.53 -4.20
CA SER A 109 -13.18 17.00 -4.35
C SER A 109 -11.85 17.64 -3.97
N ILE A 110 -11.45 18.66 -4.73
CA ILE A 110 -10.23 19.44 -4.52
C ILE A 110 -10.28 20.24 -3.21
N SER A 111 -11.47 20.62 -2.74
CA SER A 111 -11.64 21.36 -1.48
C SER A 111 -11.10 20.60 -0.26
N TYR A 112 -10.95 19.27 -0.38
CA TYR A 112 -10.41 18.42 0.69
C TYR A 112 -8.91 18.13 0.56
N TYR A 113 -8.17 18.88 -0.26
CA TYR A 113 -6.73 18.65 -0.48
C TYR A 113 -5.88 18.55 0.80
N PRO A 114 -6.11 19.31 1.91
CA PRO A 114 -5.26 19.19 3.09
C PRO A 114 -5.46 17.85 3.80
N ARG A 115 -6.71 17.36 3.83
CA ARG A 115 -7.06 16.07 4.44
C ARG A 115 -6.53 14.92 3.59
N PHE A 116 -6.61 15.05 2.27
CA PHE A 116 -6.00 14.12 1.32
C PHE A 116 -4.48 14.04 1.51
N ALA A 117 -3.80 15.18 1.57
CA ALA A 117 -2.34 15.25 1.75
C ALA A 117 -1.90 14.70 3.11
N GLY A 118 -2.66 14.99 4.19
CA GLY A 118 -2.40 14.41 5.50
C GLY A 118 -2.49 12.88 5.49
N ALA A 119 -3.56 12.33 4.90
CA ALA A 119 -3.72 10.89 4.74
C ALA A 119 -2.61 10.28 3.87
N PHE A 120 -2.21 10.95 2.79
CA PHE A 120 -1.08 10.55 1.95
C PHE A 120 0.23 10.44 2.73
N CYS A 121 0.55 11.44 3.55
CA CYS A 121 1.74 11.40 4.40
C CYS A 121 1.72 10.20 5.36
N VAL A 122 0.55 9.88 5.92
CA VAL A 122 0.39 8.71 6.79
C VAL A 122 0.61 7.40 6.02
N VAL A 123 0.06 7.28 4.80
CA VAL A 123 0.29 6.11 3.93
C VAL A 123 1.78 5.93 3.63
N LYS A 124 2.48 7.02 3.25
CA LYS A 124 3.91 6.96 2.95
C LYS A 124 4.75 6.65 4.19
N LEU A 125 4.41 7.21 5.34
CA LEU A 125 5.10 6.90 6.60
C LEU A 125 4.92 5.43 7.00
N ALA A 126 3.70 4.90 6.89
CA ALA A 126 3.42 3.49 7.17
C ALA A 126 4.19 2.56 6.21
N ALA A 127 4.20 2.88 4.92
CA ALA A 127 4.97 2.14 3.92
C ALA A 127 6.48 2.19 4.20
N LEU A 128 7.01 3.35 4.58
CA LEU A 128 8.42 3.51 4.96
C LEU A 128 8.78 2.64 6.16
N VAL A 129 7.96 2.69 7.23
CA VAL A 129 8.16 1.88 8.43
C VAL A 129 8.12 0.39 8.09
N LEU A 130 7.15 -0.07 7.30
CA LEU A 130 7.06 -1.45 6.85
C LEU A 130 8.32 -1.90 6.08
N ASN A 131 8.78 -1.08 5.14
CA ASN A 131 9.98 -1.39 4.35
C ASN A 131 11.26 -1.41 5.19
N VAL A 132 11.41 -0.47 6.13
CA VAL A 132 12.56 -0.44 7.05
C VAL A 132 12.55 -1.65 7.98
N LEU A 133 11.40 -2.00 8.55
CA LEU A 133 11.28 -3.21 9.38
C LEU A 133 11.55 -4.48 8.55
N ALA A 134 11.08 -4.53 7.31
CA ALA A 134 11.39 -5.62 6.38
C ALA A 134 12.90 -5.72 6.11
N ALA A 135 13.58 -4.60 5.88
CA ALA A 135 15.02 -4.54 5.64
C ALA A 135 15.83 -4.99 6.87
N VAL A 136 15.42 -4.59 8.08
CA VAL A 136 16.09 -5.01 9.32
C VAL A 136 15.92 -6.52 9.53
N THR A 137 14.71 -7.03 9.33
CA THR A 137 14.35 -8.42 9.65
C THR A 137 14.73 -9.43 8.55
N VAL A 138 14.85 -9.01 7.29
CA VAL A 138 15.29 -9.82 6.15
C VAL A 138 16.54 -9.20 5.49
N PRO A 139 17.76 -9.58 5.91
CA PRO A 139 18.99 -8.99 5.39
C PRO A 139 19.14 -9.12 3.86
N ARG A 140 18.64 -10.22 3.28
CA ARG A 140 18.64 -10.47 1.82
C ARG A 140 17.74 -9.53 1.02
N ALA A 141 16.75 -8.90 1.64
CA ALA A 141 15.80 -8.00 0.98
C ALA A 141 16.17 -6.52 1.09
N ARG A 142 17.22 -6.16 1.85
CA ARG A 142 17.55 -4.77 2.24
C ARG A 142 17.61 -3.79 1.10
N ALA A 143 18.40 -4.09 0.07
CA ALA A 143 18.57 -3.19 -1.07
C ALA A 143 17.23 -2.93 -1.78
N SER A 144 16.47 -3.99 -2.04
CA SER A 144 15.15 -3.90 -2.68
C SER A 144 14.14 -3.13 -1.83
N CYS A 145 14.09 -3.35 -0.52
CA CYS A 145 13.21 -2.62 0.39
C CYS A 145 13.55 -1.13 0.45
N LEU A 146 14.84 -0.79 0.53
CA LEU A 146 15.28 0.60 0.64
C LEU A 146 15.06 1.36 -0.66
N LEU A 147 15.26 0.72 -1.82
CA LEU A 147 14.95 1.33 -3.12
C LEU A 147 13.46 1.64 -3.26
N VAL A 148 12.58 0.71 -2.87
CA VAL A 148 11.12 0.92 -2.87
C VAL A 148 10.71 2.00 -1.85
N ALA A 149 11.32 1.99 -0.65
CA ALA A 149 11.06 2.99 0.39
C ALA A 149 11.43 4.41 -0.04
N LEU A 150 12.51 4.56 -0.81
CA LEU A 150 12.98 5.83 -1.35
C LEU A 150 12.19 6.29 -2.58
N GLY A 151 11.27 5.47 -3.10
CA GLY A 151 10.54 5.75 -4.33
C GLY A 151 11.43 5.75 -5.57
N ALA A 152 12.57 5.07 -5.52
CA ALA A 152 13.52 4.94 -6.63
C ALA A 152 13.16 3.80 -7.61
N LEU A 153 11.99 3.18 -7.44
CA LEU A 153 11.41 2.12 -8.26
C LEU A 153 9.91 2.37 -8.46
#